data_AF-A2FGA5-F1
#
_entry.id   AF-A2FGA5-F1
#
_cell.length_a   1.000
_cell.length_b   1.000
_cell.length_c   1.000
_cell.angle_alpha   90.00
_cell.angle_beta   90.00
_cell.angle_gamma   90.00
#
_symmetry.space_group_name_H-M   'P 1'
#
loop_
_entity.id
_entity.type
_entity.pdbx_description
1 polymer ?
#
loop_
_entity_poly.entity_id
_entity_poly.type
_entity_poly.pdbx_seq_one_letter_code
_entity_poly.pdbx_strand_id
1 'polypeptide(L)'
;MDLDKFISDIRERKQIAESDFVSLLRLARDIFYQEGTVINLSSPISVCGDVHGQFEDVIELFDVGGLPPDTKYLFLGDYVDRGYYSIDTLALLLAYKVKYPTRFFMLRGNHECRQVNNAYGFYEEILSRFGFASLWQLCNDIFNFLPIGATIDGKIFCVHGGLSPKVRIIEQLALAERRVEPENGTEISDILWSDPEDQEGWGMNQRGAGYLFGINPTKEFCFNNKLELVARAHQLANEGYQWHHDRKLVTVWSAPNYMYRSNNKASIMEVSADRDLNFKIFDAVPAEKRLTPTDRITPPGAFGYFA
;
A
#
# COMPACT_ATOMS: atom_id res chain seq x y z
N MET A 1 4.13 -17.58 18.47
CA MET A 1 3.57 -16.26 18.79
C MET A 1 2.07 -16.40 18.94
N ASP A 2 1.48 -15.80 19.97
CA ASP A 2 0.03 -15.64 20.11
C ASP A 2 -0.39 -14.38 19.34
N LEU A 3 -1.03 -14.56 18.18
CA LEU A 3 -1.38 -13.44 17.29
C LEU A 3 -2.54 -12.59 17.83
N ASP A 4 -3.48 -13.20 18.56
CA ASP A 4 -4.59 -12.47 19.18
C ASP A 4 -4.07 -11.48 20.20
N LYS A 5 -3.21 -11.97 21.10
CA LYS A 5 -2.56 -11.13 22.09
C LYS A 5 -1.68 -10.07 21.43
N PHE A 6 -0.89 -10.43 20.43
CA PHE A 6 0.00 -9.50 19.73
C PHE A 6 -0.77 -8.35 19.06
N ILE A 7 -1.88 -8.65 18.37
CA ILE A 7 -2.74 -7.63 17.76
C ILE A 7 -3.36 -6.73 18.83
N SER A 8 -3.87 -7.30 19.92
CA SER A 8 -4.42 -6.51 21.03
C SER A 8 -3.39 -5.57 21.64
N ASP A 9 -2.18 -6.08 21.90
CA ASP A 9 -1.09 -5.31 22.49
C ASP A 9 -0.65 -4.15 21.58
N ILE A 10 -0.55 -4.37 20.26
CA ILE A 10 -0.22 -3.32 19.28
C ILE A 10 -1.31 -2.24 19.22
N ARG A 11 -2.60 -2.64 19.18
CA ARG A 11 -3.72 -1.68 19.18
C ARG A 11 -3.75 -0.82 20.45
N GLU A 12 -3.29 -1.38 21.58
CA GLU A 12 -3.10 -0.66 22.85
C GLU A 12 -1.77 0.11 22.93
N ARG A 13 -1.02 0.21 21.83
CA ARG A 13 0.27 0.94 21.73
C ARG A 13 1.35 0.40 22.68
N LYS A 14 1.30 -0.90 23.01
CA LYS A 14 2.39 -1.54 23.75
C LYS A 14 3.62 -1.67 22.86
N GLN A 15 4.81 -1.65 23.49
CA GLN A 15 6.06 -1.81 22.76
C GLN A 15 6.15 -3.21 22.14
N ILE A 16 6.46 -3.24 20.85
CA ILE A 16 6.72 -4.47 20.11
C ILE A 16 8.11 -4.98 20.48
N ALA A 17 8.17 -6.19 21.06
CA ALA A 17 9.44 -6.85 21.31
C ALA A 17 10.12 -7.27 19.99
N GLU A 18 11.43 -7.12 19.91
CA GLU A 18 12.22 -7.49 18.74
C GLU A 18 11.96 -8.95 18.31
N SER A 19 11.99 -9.88 19.27
CA SER A 19 11.77 -11.31 19.02
C SER A 19 10.41 -11.60 18.40
N ASP A 20 9.39 -10.84 18.80
CA ASP A 20 8.05 -10.95 18.26
C ASP A 20 8.01 -10.41 16.83
N PHE A 21 8.58 -9.23 16.59
CA PHE A 21 8.63 -8.65 15.24
C PHE A 21 9.38 -9.54 14.25
N VAL A 22 10.53 -10.11 14.65
CA VAL A 22 11.28 -11.09 13.82
C VAL A 22 10.45 -12.34 13.54
N SER A 23 9.75 -12.86 14.55
CA SER A 23 8.90 -14.04 14.39
C SER A 23 7.75 -13.77 13.41
N LEU A 24 7.13 -12.59 13.50
CA LEU A 24 6.08 -12.16 12.60
C LEU A 24 6.56 -12.03 11.16
N LEU A 25 7.71 -11.36 10.94
CA LEU A 25 8.31 -11.20 9.61
C LEU A 25 8.58 -12.56 8.94
N ARG A 26 9.07 -13.55 9.71
CA ARG A 26 9.29 -14.92 9.21
C ARG A 26 7.99 -15.61 8.80
N LEU A 27 6.96 -15.53 9.63
CA LEU A 27 5.64 -16.12 9.33
C LEU A 27 5.02 -15.47 8.09
N ALA A 28 5.10 -14.15 7.97
CA ALA A 28 4.60 -13.42 6.82
C ALA A 28 5.35 -13.79 5.53
N ARG A 29 6.68 -13.93 5.60
CA ARG A 29 7.51 -14.37 4.46
C ARG A 29 7.01 -15.67 3.86
N ASP A 30 6.74 -16.66 4.71
CA ASP A 30 6.38 -18.01 4.26
C ASP A 30 5.01 -18.00 3.57
N ILE A 31 4.11 -17.10 3.98
CA ILE A 31 2.82 -16.87 3.30
C ILE A 31 3.03 -16.16 1.96
N PHE A 32 3.75 -15.03 1.93
CA PHE A 32 3.99 -14.29 0.70
C PHE A 32 4.78 -15.10 -0.33
N TYR A 33 5.64 -16.04 0.10
CA TYR A 33 6.34 -16.96 -0.79
C TYR A 33 5.38 -17.80 -1.64
N GLN A 34 4.20 -18.15 -1.10
CA GLN A 34 3.20 -18.97 -1.78
C GLN A 34 2.30 -18.16 -2.73
N GLU A 35 2.30 -16.83 -2.64
CA GLU A 35 1.47 -15.96 -3.47
C GLU A 35 2.15 -15.65 -4.81
N GLY A 36 1.40 -15.66 -5.92
CA GLY A 36 1.92 -15.28 -7.24
C GLY A 36 2.05 -13.76 -7.43
N THR A 37 2.88 -13.31 -8.39
CA THR A 37 3.15 -11.87 -8.65
C THR A 37 1.88 -11.05 -8.81
N VAL A 38 0.86 -11.63 -9.43
CA VAL A 38 -0.51 -11.11 -9.45
C VAL A 38 -1.42 -12.12 -8.73
N ILE A 39 -2.11 -11.68 -7.68
CA ILE A 39 -3.03 -12.53 -6.90
C ILE A 39 -4.47 -12.39 -7.40
N ASN A 40 -5.23 -13.49 -7.40
CA ASN A 40 -6.63 -13.49 -7.84
C ASN A 40 -7.56 -13.54 -6.63
N LEU A 41 -8.41 -12.53 -6.50
CA LEU A 41 -9.27 -12.28 -5.35
C LEU A 41 -10.73 -12.27 -5.77
N SER A 42 -11.61 -12.48 -4.80
CA SER A 42 -13.06 -12.37 -4.99
C SER A 42 -13.67 -11.25 -4.16
N SER A 43 -14.74 -10.65 -4.65
CA SER A 43 -15.63 -9.81 -3.85
C SER A 43 -16.49 -10.66 -2.87
N PRO A 44 -17.13 -10.07 -1.83
CA PRO A 44 -16.96 -8.70 -1.37
C PRO A 44 -15.56 -8.46 -0.77
N ILE A 45 -15.00 -7.27 -1.00
CA ILE A 45 -13.67 -6.87 -0.53
C ILE A 45 -13.55 -5.34 -0.38
N SER A 46 -12.83 -4.90 0.65
CA SER A 46 -12.45 -3.52 0.89
C SER A 46 -11.03 -3.28 0.41
N VAL A 47 -10.84 -2.29 -0.45
CA VAL A 47 -9.56 -1.89 -1.03
C VAL A 47 -9.09 -0.60 -0.39
N CYS A 48 -7.85 -0.60 0.10
CA CYS A 48 -7.22 0.51 0.81
C CYS A 48 -5.96 0.97 0.05
N GLY A 49 -5.78 2.28 -0.06
CA GLY A 49 -4.57 2.89 -0.61
C GLY A 49 -3.48 3.08 0.44
N ASP A 50 -2.67 4.12 0.24
CA ASP A 50 -1.51 4.47 1.06
C ASP A 50 -1.91 4.75 2.51
N VAL A 51 -1.05 4.35 3.46
CA VAL A 51 -1.23 4.58 4.90
C VAL A 51 -0.03 5.26 5.58
N HIS A 52 1.18 5.11 5.03
CA HIS A 52 2.37 5.88 5.39
C HIS A 52 2.63 6.03 6.91
N GLY A 53 2.61 4.91 7.65
CA GLY A 53 2.92 4.91 9.07
C GLY A 53 2.01 5.78 9.95
N GLN A 54 0.83 6.19 9.47
CA GLN A 54 -0.18 6.91 10.25
C GLN A 54 -1.04 5.93 11.05
N PHE A 55 -0.43 5.30 12.06
CA PHE A 55 -1.00 4.18 12.80
C PHE A 55 -2.40 4.45 13.36
N GLU A 56 -2.62 5.60 14.00
CA GLU A 56 -3.92 5.96 14.57
C GLU A 56 -5.01 6.03 13.50
N ASP A 57 -4.68 6.53 12.30
CA ASP A 57 -5.63 6.58 11.18
C ASP A 57 -5.85 5.18 10.56
N VAL A 58 -4.89 4.27 10.67
CA VAL A 58 -5.09 2.85 10.33
C VAL A 58 -6.05 2.16 11.31
N ILE A 59 -6.04 2.53 12.59
CA ILE A 59 -7.04 2.05 13.55
C ILE A 59 -8.43 2.57 13.16
N GLU A 60 -8.56 3.86 12.87
CA GLU A 60 -9.81 4.46 12.39
C GLU A 60 -10.30 3.79 11.09
N LEU A 61 -9.41 3.49 10.15
CA LEU A 61 -9.72 2.76 8.92
C LEU A 61 -10.40 1.41 9.22
N PHE A 62 -9.93 0.66 10.23
CA PHE A 62 -10.57 -0.59 10.64
C PHE A 62 -11.87 -0.38 11.40
N ASP A 63 -12.01 0.71 12.15
CA ASP A 63 -13.25 1.04 12.86
C ASP A 63 -14.36 1.46 11.86
N VAL A 64 -13.99 2.10 10.75
CA VAL A 64 -14.89 2.48 9.64
C VAL A 64 -15.18 1.31 8.68
N GLY A 65 -14.14 0.54 8.33
CA GLY A 65 -14.24 -0.55 7.35
C GLY A 65 -14.68 -1.90 7.92
N GLY A 66 -14.58 -2.09 9.23
CA GLY A 66 -14.81 -3.36 9.92
C GLY A 66 -13.54 -4.18 10.11
N LEU A 67 -13.52 -5.07 11.10
CA LEU A 67 -12.33 -5.85 11.42
C LEU A 67 -12.22 -7.13 10.58
N PRO A 68 -10.99 -7.58 10.24
CA PRO A 68 -10.75 -8.94 9.78
C PRO A 68 -11.08 -9.97 10.91
N PRO A 69 -11.67 -11.13 10.59
CA PRO A 69 -11.88 -11.67 9.25
C PRO A 69 -13.22 -11.31 8.62
N ASP A 70 -14.12 -10.62 9.34
CA ASP A 70 -15.48 -10.30 8.87
C ASP A 70 -15.44 -9.47 7.58
N THR A 71 -14.58 -8.48 7.53
CA THR A 71 -14.26 -7.73 6.30
C THR A 71 -13.01 -8.31 5.61
N LYS A 72 -13.07 -8.48 4.28
CA LYS A 72 -11.93 -8.89 3.45
C LYS A 72 -11.18 -7.63 3.02
N TYR A 73 -9.86 -7.63 3.09
CA TYR A 73 -9.05 -6.45 2.77
C TYR A 73 -8.02 -6.72 1.69
N LEU A 74 -7.85 -5.74 0.80
CA LEU A 74 -6.70 -5.60 -0.08
C LEU A 74 -6.06 -4.21 0.17
N PHE A 75 -4.83 -4.19 0.64
CA PHE A 75 -4.04 -2.96 0.69
C PHE A 75 -3.13 -2.85 -0.53
N LEU A 76 -3.05 -1.66 -1.12
CA LEU A 76 -2.37 -1.43 -2.38
C LEU A 76 -0.87 -1.11 -2.25
N GLY A 77 -0.37 -0.80 -1.05
CA GLY A 77 1.04 -0.50 -0.81
C GLY A 77 1.23 0.68 0.13
N ASP A 78 2.49 1.13 0.27
CA ASP A 78 2.92 2.31 1.01
C ASP A 78 2.46 2.29 2.48
N TYR A 79 2.95 1.27 3.17
CA TYR A 79 2.72 1.03 4.60
C TYR A 79 3.62 1.88 5.48
N VAL A 80 4.83 2.16 4.99
CA VAL A 80 5.91 2.77 5.76
C VAL A 80 6.25 4.17 5.28
N ASP A 81 7.20 4.80 5.99
CA ASP A 81 7.71 6.16 5.77
C ASP A 81 6.70 7.27 6.07
N ARG A 82 7.23 8.50 6.15
CA ARG A 82 6.49 9.78 6.29
C ARG A 82 5.79 9.98 7.64
N GLY A 83 4.99 9.00 8.08
CA GLY A 83 4.41 8.94 9.42
C GLY A 83 5.43 8.51 10.46
N TYR A 84 5.02 8.55 11.73
CA TYR A 84 5.90 8.27 12.87
C TYR A 84 5.92 6.79 13.29
N TYR A 85 4.95 6.01 12.81
CA TYR A 85 4.64 4.69 13.35
C TYR A 85 4.57 3.64 12.23
N SER A 86 5.55 3.65 11.33
CA SER A 86 5.66 2.68 10.24
C SER A 86 5.84 1.25 10.78
N ILE A 87 6.60 1.08 11.87
CA ILE A 87 6.85 -0.23 12.49
C ILE A 87 5.55 -0.79 13.06
N ASP A 88 4.78 0.01 13.82
CA ASP A 88 3.50 -0.44 14.39
C ASP A 88 2.46 -0.71 13.29
N THR A 89 2.44 0.14 12.26
CA THR A 89 1.55 -0.02 11.10
C THR A 89 1.86 -1.32 10.36
N LEU A 90 3.12 -1.52 9.97
CA LEU A 90 3.56 -2.73 9.29
C LEU A 90 3.30 -3.98 10.14
N ALA A 91 3.64 -3.93 11.44
CA ALA A 91 3.43 -5.06 12.34
C ALA A 91 1.94 -5.44 12.49
N LEU A 92 1.04 -4.45 12.58
CA LEU A 92 -0.40 -4.72 12.65
C LEU A 92 -0.91 -5.37 11.37
N LEU A 93 -0.56 -4.82 10.20
CA LEU A 93 -1.00 -5.34 8.90
C LEU A 93 -0.44 -6.74 8.63
N LEU A 94 0.83 -6.98 8.95
CA LEU A 94 1.44 -8.31 8.85
C LEU A 94 0.80 -9.30 9.84
N ALA A 95 0.45 -8.88 11.05
CA ALA A 95 -0.24 -9.74 12.00
C ALA A 95 -1.62 -10.17 11.48
N TYR A 96 -2.37 -9.27 10.86
CA TYR A 96 -3.62 -9.63 10.17
C TYR A 96 -3.37 -10.53 8.97
N LYS A 97 -2.32 -10.28 8.17
CA LYS A 97 -1.94 -11.17 7.06
C LYS A 97 -1.65 -12.59 7.54
N VAL A 98 -0.85 -12.73 8.59
CA VAL A 98 -0.48 -14.03 9.16
C VAL A 98 -1.69 -14.73 9.76
N LYS A 99 -2.55 -14.00 10.46
CA LYS A 99 -3.73 -14.55 11.11
C LYS A 99 -4.83 -14.94 10.12
N TYR A 100 -5.01 -14.16 9.05
CA TYR A 100 -6.09 -14.33 8.09
C TYR A 100 -5.58 -14.31 6.63
N PRO A 101 -4.72 -15.26 6.23
CA PRO A 101 -4.02 -15.23 4.94
C PRO A 101 -4.94 -15.26 3.71
N THR A 102 -6.17 -15.77 3.84
CA THR A 102 -7.19 -15.85 2.78
C THR A 102 -8.22 -14.71 2.83
N ARG A 103 -8.07 -13.77 3.77
CA ARG A 103 -8.98 -12.65 4.00
C ARG A 103 -8.28 -11.30 3.98
N PHE A 104 -6.97 -11.27 4.18
CA PHE A 104 -6.17 -10.06 4.26
C PHE A 104 -5.03 -10.13 3.24
N PHE A 105 -5.01 -9.19 2.31
CA PHE A 105 -4.09 -9.15 1.17
C PHE A 105 -3.34 -7.84 1.16
N MET A 106 -2.07 -7.89 0.76
CA MET A 106 -1.15 -6.77 0.78
C MET A 106 -0.35 -6.78 -0.52
N LEU A 107 -0.34 -5.66 -1.25
CA LEU A 107 0.52 -5.45 -2.39
C LEU A 107 1.77 -4.66 -1.99
N ARG A 108 2.75 -4.62 -2.88
CA ARG A 108 3.95 -3.79 -2.73
C ARG A 108 3.66 -2.36 -3.20
N GLY A 109 4.00 -1.36 -2.39
CA GLY A 109 4.09 0.02 -2.83
C GLY A 109 5.51 0.42 -3.22
N ASN A 110 5.70 1.67 -3.65
CA ASN A 110 7.02 2.17 -3.99
C ASN A 110 7.87 2.48 -2.75
N HIS A 111 7.24 2.68 -1.58
CA HIS A 111 7.94 2.82 -0.31
C HIS A 111 8.45 1.49 0.28
N GLU A 112 7.93 0.35 -0.16
CA GLU A 112 8.45 -0.97 0.18
C GLU A 112 9.69 -1.35 -0.66
N CYS A 113 10.63 -0.40 -0.80
CA CYS A 113 11.94 -0.59 -1.44
C CYS A 113 13.05 0.12 -0.65
N ARG A 114 14.26 -0.45 -0.67
CA ARG A 114 15.41 -0.05 0.16
C ARG A 114 15.81 1.40 -0.10
N GLN A 115 15.81 1.83 -1.35
CA GLN A 115 16.23 3.19 -1.70
C GLN A 115 15.28 4.24 -1.12
N VAL A 116 13.97 4.01 -1.21
CA VAL A 116 12.95 4.95 -0.73
C VAL A 116 12.89 4.92 0.80
N ASN A 117 12.74 3.75 1.42
CA ASN A 117 12.56 3.68 2.87
C ASN A 117 13.83 3.92 3.69
N ASN A 118 14.99 4.01 3.04
CA ASN A 118 16.19 4.57 3.63
C ASN A 118 16.13 6.10 3.74
N ALA A 119 15.49 6.76 2.77
CA ALA A 119 15.46 8.22 2.65
C ALA A 119 14.25 8.87 3.36
N TYR A 120 13.14 8.15 3.54
CA TYR A 120 11.86 8.73 3.95
C TYR A 120 11.34 8.30 5.33
N GLY A 121 12.21 7.74 6.17
CA GLY A 121 12.05 7.71 7.63
C GLY A 121 12.00 6.32 8.25
N PHE A 122 11.63 5.27 7.51
CA PHE A 122 11.49 3.94 8.08
C PHE A 122 12.83 3.37 8.61
N TYR A 123 13.94 3.60 7.90
CA TYR A 123 15.27 3.24 8.37
C TYR A 123 15.62 3.90 9.72
N GLU A 124 15.36 5.20 9.83
CA GLU A 124 15.62 5.97 11.05
C GLU A 124 14.71 5.51 12.20
N GLU A 125 13.44 5.20 11.92
CA GLU A 125 12.49 4.67 12.90
C GLU A 125 12.97 3.33 13.47
N ILE A 126 13.43 2.40 12.60
CA ILE A 126 13.99 1.10 13.02
C ILE A 126 15.23 1.30 13.89
N LEU A 127 16.16 2.15 13.44
CA LEU A 127 17.39 2.41 14.18
C LEU A 127 17.12 3.04 15.54
N SER A 128 16.17 3.97 15.62
CA SER A 128 15.79 4.63 16.86
C SER A 128 15.08 3.68 17.83
N ARG A 129 14.21 2.78 17.34
CA ARG A 129 13.43 1.88 18.19
C ARG A 129 14.21 0.66 18.68
N PHE A 130 15.07 0.09 17.83
CA PHE A 130 15.76 -1.17 18.11
C PHE A 130 17.29 -1.03 18.27
N GLY A 131 17.87 0.12 17.89
CA GLY A 131 19.30 0.41 18.07
C GLY A 131 20.23 -0.13 16.98
N PHE A 132 19.72 -0.89 16.00
CA PHE A 132 20.52 -1.43 14.89
C PHE A 132 19.68 -1.69 13.62
N ALA A 133 20.35 -1.74 12.47
CA ALA A 133 19.70 -1.76 11.15
C ALA A 133 19.36 -3.17 10.60
N SER A 134 19.69 -4.25 11.29
CA SER A 134 19.44 -5.61 10.77
C SER A 134 17.94 -5.92 10.60
N LEU A 135 17.08 -5.33 11.43
CA LEU A 135 15.63 -5.43 11.26
C LEU A 135 15.13 -4.70 10.01
N TRP A 136 15.74 -3.57 9.65
CA TRP A 136 15.41 -2.85 8.42
C TRP A 136 15.78 -3.69 7.18
N GLN A 137 16.91 -4.38 7.22
CA GLN A 137 17.30 -5.33 6.17
C GLN A 137 16.27 -6.46 6.05
N LEU A 138 15.87 -7.05 7.18
CA LEU A 138 14.86 -8.11 7.21
C LEU A 138 13.51 -7.65 6.66
N CYS A 139 13.05 -6.44 7.02
CA CYS A 139 11.81 -5.87 6.46
C CYS A 139 11.88 -5.74 4.94
N ASN A 140 13.00 -5.23 4.41
CA ASN A 140 13.21 -5.11 2.96
C ASN A 140 13.30 -6.47 2.25
N ASP A 141 13.83 -7.50 2.91
CA ASP A 141 13.78 -8.86 2.39
C ASP A 141 12.34 -9.37 2.30
N ILE A 142 11.48 -9.05 3.27
CA ILE A 142 10.04 -9.36 3.22
C ILE A 142 9.33 -8.58 2.11
N PHE A 143 9.64 -7.30 1.94
CA PHE A 143 9.05 -6.46 0.90
C PHE A 143 9.27 -7.01 -0.52
N ASN A 144 10.40 -7.67 -0.77
CA ASN A 144 10.65 -8.38 -2.03
C ASN A 144 9.65 -9.53 -2.29
N PHE A 145 9.01 -10.09 -1.27
CA PHE A 145 8.00 -11.13 -1.44
C PHE A 145 6.58 -10.61 -1.66
N LEU A 146 6.32 -9.30 -1.46
CA LEU A 146 4.98 -8.75 -1.64
C LEU A 146 4.50 -8.87 -3.10
N PRO A 147 3.25 -9.31 -3.36
CA PRO A 147 2.64 -9.24 -4.68
C PRO A 147 2.64 -7.84 -5.28
N ILE A 148 2.73 -7.75 -6.60
CA ILE A 148 2.81 -6.47 -7.33
C ILE A 148 1.43 -6.00 -7.81
N GLY A 149 0.51 -6.94 -8.04
CA GLY A 149 -0.85 -6.63 -8.44
C GLY A 149 -1.86 -7.64 -7.92
N ALA A 150 -3.13 -7.30 -8.05
CA ALA A 150 -4.24 -8.22 -7.82
C ALA A 150 -5.32 -8.08 -8.90
N THR A 151 -6.11 -9.12 -9.10
CA THR A 151 -7.40 -9.01 -9.79
C THR A 151 -8.52 -9.30 -8.81
N ILE A 152 -9.63 -8.57 -8.92
CA ILE A 152 -10.87 -8.84 -8.18
C ILE A 152 -11.91 -9.28 -9.19
N ASP A 153 -12.43 -10.50 -9.02
CA ASP A 153 -13.40 -11.18 -9.89
C ASP A 153 -12.98 -11.22 -11.38
N GLY A 154 -11.70 -11.06 -11.68
CA GLY A 154 -11.18 -10.91 -13.05
C GLY A 154 -11.68 -9.66 -13.78
N LYS A 155 -12.27 -8.70 -13.07
CA LYS A 155 -12.88 -7.47 -13.64
C LYS A 155 -12.21 -6.18 -13.20
N ILE A 156 -11.61 -6.17 -12.02
CA ILE A 156 -10.87 -5.01 -11.50
C ILE A 156 -9.41 -5.41 -11.37
N PHE A 157 -8.51 -4.63 -11.95
CA PHE A 157 -7.08 -4.79 -11.74
C PHE A 157 -6.59 -3.77 -10.72
N CYS A 158 -5.87 -4.24 -9.70
CA CYS A 158 -5.41 -3.46 -8.57
C CYS A 158 -3.88 -3.43 -8.53
N VAL A 159 -3.30 -2.24 -8.46
CA VAL A 159 -1.85 -2.00 -8.36
C VAL A 159 -1.57 -0.81 -7.46
N HIS A 160 -0.31 -0.60 -7.06
CA HIS A 160 0.05 0.62 -6.32
C HIS A 160 0.08 1.86 -7.22
N GLY A 161 1.02 1.87 -8.16
CA GLY A 161 1.28 2.94 -9.12
C GLY A 161 0.26 2.92 -10.26
N GLY A 162 0.63 2.34 -11.38
CA GLY A 162 -0.21 2.42 -12.56
C GLY A 162 0.19 1.45 -13.66
N LEU A 163 -0.03 1.87 -14.89
CA LEU A 163 0.24 1.04 -16.06
C LEU A 163 1.68 1.22 -16.54
N SER A 164 2.20 0.22 -17.26
CA SER A 164 3.51 0.27 -17.92
C SER A 164 3.35 0.09 -19.43
N PRO A 165 4.11 0.81 -20.28
CA PRO A 165 4.11 0.56 -21.72
C PRO A 165 4.66 -0.83 -22.09
N LYS A 166 5.37 -1.49 -21.14
CA LYS A 166 5.92 -2.85 -21.27
C LYS A 166 4.93 -3.95 -20.89
N VAL A 167 3.86 -3.60 -20.18
CA VAL A 167 2.84 -4.52 -19.67
C VAL A 167 1.50 -4.18 -20.32
N ARG A 168 1.17 -4.88 -21.39
CA ARG A 168 -0.11 -4.72 -22.11
C ARG A 168 -1.18 -5.69 -21.65
N ILE A 169 -0.76 -6.84 -21.10
CA ILE A 169 -1.64 -7.85 -20.52
C ILE A 169 -1.14 -8.26 -19.13
N ILE A 170 -2.06 -8.60 -18.22
CA ILE A 170 -1.78 -8.94 -16.82
C ILE A 170 -0.83 -10.13 -16.72
N GLU A 171 -0.94 -11.10 -17.63
CA GLU A 171 -0.10 -12.30 -17.67
C GLU A 171 1.39 -11.95 -17.86
N GLN A 172 1.72 -10.85 -18.53
CA GLN A 172 3.12 -10.39 -18.64
C GLN A 172 3.68 -10.01 -17.27
N LEU A 173 2.90 -9.28 -16.46
CA LEU A 173 3.30 -8.92 -15.10
C LEU A 173 3.35 -10.15 -14.19
N ALA A 174 2.43 -11.10 -14.36
CA ALA A 174 2.40 -12.31 -13.55
C ALA A 174 3.67 -13.19 -13.70
N LEU A 175 4.38 -13.05 -14.82
CA LEU A 175 5.63 -13.76 -15.10
C LEU A 175 6.88 -13.00 -14.61
N ALA A 176 6.74 -11.75 -14.16
CA ALA A 176 7.87 -10.96 -13.67
C ALA A 176 8.42 -11.55 -12.34
N GLU A 177 9.74 -11.63 -12.23
CA GLU A 177 10.41 -12.01 -10.99
C GLU A 177 10.36 -10.84 -10.01
N ARG A 178 9.47 -10.93 -9.02
CA ARG A 178 9.26 -9.86 -8.04
C ARG A 178 10.23 -9.87 -6.86
N ARG A 179 10.92 -10.98 -6.59
CA ARG A 179 11.76 -11.18 -5.39
C ARG A 179 13.13 -10.52 -5.51
N VAL A 180 13.12 -9.31 -6.06
CA VAL A 180 14.28 -8.46 -6.26
C VAL A 180 13.91 -7.03 -5.86
N GLU A 181 14.93 -6.21 -5.68
CA GLU A 181 14.72 -4.77 -5.56
C GLU A 181 14.19 -4.23 -6.90
N PRO A 182 13.12 -3.40 -6.92
CA PRO A 182 12.64 -2.80 -8.16
C PRO A 182 13.69 -1.85 -8.74
N GLU A 183 14.22 -2.17 -9.91
CA GLU A 183 15.19 -1.31 -10.62
C GLU A 183 14.47 -0.35 -11.56
N ASN A 184 14.95 0.89 -11.63
CA ASN A 184 14.37 1.91 -12.51
C ASN A 184 14.35 1.45 -13.97
N GLY A 185 13.19 1.62 -14.61
CA GLY A 185 12.97 1.17 -15.98
C GLY A 185 12.68 -0.32 -16.12
N THR A 186 12.43 -1.06 -15.04
CA THR A 186 11.78 -2.38 -15.11
C THR A 186 10.26 -2.24 -15.12
N GLU A 187 9.56 -3.26 -15.60
CA GLU A 187 8.10 -3.32 -15.56
C GLU A 187 7.55 -3.22 -14.13
N ILE A 188 8.22 -3.80 -13.14
CA ILE A 188 7.80 -3.70 -11.73
C ILE A 188 7.96 -2.25 -11.25
N SER A 189 9.08 -1.61 -11.53
CA SER A 189 9.27 -0.19 -11.20
C SER A 189 8.17 0.68 -11.84
N ASP A 190 7.85 0.45 -13.11
CA ASP A 190 6.77 1.18 -13.78
C ASP A 190 5.41 0.98 -13.08
N ILE A 191 5.05 -0.25 -12.72
CA ILE A 191 3.78 -0.55 -12.04
C ILE A 191 3.71 0.09 -10.65
N LEU A 192 4.84 0.25 -9.96
CA LEU A 192 4.89 0.88 -8.63
C LEU A 192 4.89 2.42 -8.69
N TRP A 193 5.35 3.03 -9.80
CA TRP A 193 5.64 4.48 -9.86
C TRP A 193 4.83 5.28 -10.90
N SER A 194 4.10 4.62 -11.80
CA SER A 194 3.41 5.34 -12.88
C SER A 194 2.15 6.06 -12.39
N ASP A 195 1.84 7.20 -13.00
CA ASP A 195 0.74 8.07 -12.61
C ASP A 195 -0.23 8.35 -13.77
N PRO A 196 -1.56 8.34 -13.52
CA PRO A 196 -2.53 8.86 -14.48
C PRO A 196 -2.35 10.38 -14.65
N GLU A 197 -2.58 10.86 -15.87
CA GLU A 197 -2.54 12.29 -16.19
C GLU A 197 -3.62 12.62 -17.23
N ASP A 198 -4.12 13.86 -17.24
CA ASP A 198 -5.13 14.34 -18.20
C ASP A 198 -4.51 14.57 -19.60
N GLN A 199 -4.02 13.48 -20.19
CA GLN A 199 -3.44 13.41 -21.53
C GLN A 199 -3.96 12.18 -22.29
N GLU A 200 -3.68 12.10 -23.60
CA GLU A 200 -4.13 10.97 -24.41
C GLU A 200 -3.24 9.73 -24.26
N GLY A 201 -1.92 9.91 -24.29
CA GLY A 201 -0.94 8.83 -24.41
C GLY A 201 -0.01 8.66 -23.21
N TRP A 202 1.19 8.18 -23.47
CA TRP A 202 2.25 8.04 -22.48
C TRP A 202 3.11 9.31 -22.41
N GLY A 203 3.65 9.62 -21.23
CA GLY A 203 4.58 10.71 -20.98
C GLY A 203 5.66 10.31 -19.98
N MET A 204 6.72 11.11 -19.88
CA MET A 204 7.78 10.90 -18.90
C MET A 204 7.31 11.33 -17.51
N ASN A 205 7.50 10.48 -16.49
CA ASN A 205 7.15 10.84 -15.12
C ASN A 205 8.23 11.75 -14.50
N GLN A 206 7.80 12.83 -13.86
CA GLN A 206 8.67 13.76 -13.14
C GLN A 206 9.25 13.15 -11.85
N ARG A 207 8.70 12.03 -11.37
CA ARG A 207 9.25 11.25 -10.25
C ARG A 207 10.63 10.63 -10.54
N GLY A 208 11.03 10.56 -11.80
CA GLY A 208 12.29 9.92 -12.22
C GLY A 208 12.22 8.39 -12.33
N ALA A 209 11.04 7.80 -12.09
CA ALA A 209 10.70 6.40 -12.31
C ALA A 209 9.25 6.30 -12.81
N GLY A 210 8.94 5.23 -13.56
CA GLY A 210 7.63 5.03 -14.18
C GLY A 210 7.28 6.05 -15.26
N TYR A 211 6.00 6.07 -15.64
CA TYR A 211 5.47 6.88 -16.74
C TYR A 211 4.22 7.66 -16.30
N LEU A 212 3.97 8.78 -16.98
CA LEU A 212 2.63 9.35 -17.01
C LEU A 212 1.81 8.58 -18.05
N PHE A 213 0.55 8.26 -17.75
CA PHE A 213 -0.29 7.53 -18.68
C PHE A 213 -1.69 8.12 -18.77
N GLY A 214 -2.17 8.27 -19.99
CA GLY A 214 -3.44 8.89 -20.30
C GLY A 214 -4.60 7.92 -20.49
N ILE A 215 -5.65 8.46 -21.10
CA ILE A 215 -6.89 7.73 -21.35
C ILE A 215 -6.73 6.58 -22.37
N ASN A 216 -5.91 6.73 -23.41
CA ASN A 216 -5.75 5.69 -24.44
C ASN A 216 -5.04 4.45 -23.88
N PRO A 217 -3.88 4.55 -23.19
CA PRO A 217 -3.27 3.42 -22.50
C PRO A 217 -4.23 2.71 -21.54
N THR A 218 -5.03 3.47 -20.80
CA THR A 218 -5.99 2.92 -19.84
C THR A 218 -7.09 2.13 -20.54
N LYS A 219 -7.68 2.70 -21.60
CA LYS A 219 -8.73 2.02 -22.39
C LYS A 219 -8.19 0.78 -23.10
N GLU A 220 -6.99 0.86 -23.69
CA GLU A 220 -6.32 -0.27 -24.34
C GLU A 220 -6.06 -1.40 -23.34
N PHE A 221 -5.48 -1.09 -22.17
CA PHE A 221 -5.20 -2.08 -21.14
C PHE A 221 -6.49 -2.75 -20.63
N CYS A 222 -7.52 -1.96 -20.34
CA CYS A 222 -8.81 -2.51 -19.92
C CYS A 222 -9.43 -3.41 -20.99
N PHE A 223 -9.35 -3.01 -22.26
CA PHE A 223 -9.87 -3.79 -23.38
C PHE A 223 -9.14 -5.12 -23.53
N ASN A 224 -7.81 -5.10 -23.57
CA ASN A 224 -6.97 -6.29 -23.75
C ASN A 224 -7.20 -7.32 -22.64
N ASN A 225 -7.41 -6.86 -21.41
CA ASN A 225 -7.57 -7.70 -20.22
C ASN A 225 -9.04 -7.93 -19.83
N LYS A 226 -10.00 -7.45 -20.63
CA LYS A 226 -11.45 -7.55 -20.37
C LYS A 226 -11.87 -7.00 -19.00
N LEU A 227 -11.20 -5.93 -18.57
CA LEU A 227 -11.42 -5.25 -17.29
C LEU A 227 -12.49 -4.17 -17.41
N GLU A 228 -13.17 -3.96 -16.29
CA GLU A 228 -14.11 -2.86 -16.10
C GLU A 228 -13.40 -1.63 -15.52
N LEU A 229 -12.41 -1.86 -14.65
CA LEU A 229 -11.74 -0.84 -13.85
C LEU A 229 -10.26 -1.20 -13.55
N VAL A 230 -9.41 -0.18 -13.48
CA VAL A 230 -8.11 -0.22 -12.78
C VAL A 230 -8.23 0.57 -11.47
N ALA A 231 -7.88 -0.04 -10.34
CA ALA A 231 -7.82 0.62 -9.04
C ALA A 231 -6.36 0.77 -8.58
N ARG A 232 -5.98 1.97 -8.14
CA ARG A 232 -4.61 2.32 -7.77
C ARG A 232 -4.52 3.24 -6.56
N ALA A 233 -3.31 3.52 -6.05
CA ALA A 233 -3.05 4.35 -4.87
C ALA A 233 -2.02 5.50 -5.12
N HIS A 234 -0.92 5.69 -4.37
CA HIS A 234 0.29 6.54 -4.63
C HIS A 234 0.12 8.06 -4.82
N GLN A 235 -0.99 8.52 -5.40
CA GLN A 235 -1.27 9.94 -5.63
C GLN A 235 -2.30 10.40 -4.63
N LEU A 236 -1.94 11.47 -3.90
CA LEU A 236 -2.83 12.11 -2.95
C LEU A 236 -4.13 12.53 -3.63
N ALA A 237 -5.23 11.93 -3.21
CA ALA A 237 -6.58 12.33 -3.60
C ALA A 237 -7.22 13.13 -2.45
N ASN A 238 -7.53 14.42 -2.70
CA ASN A 238 -7.99 15.33 -1.64
C ASN A 238 -9.27 14.85 -0.93
N GLU A 239 -10.20 14.23 -1.65
CA GLU A 239 -11.44 13.66 -1.09
C GLU A 239 -11.30 12.17 -0.73
N GLY A 240 -10.07 11.66 -0.63
CA GLY A 240 -9.76 10.26 -0.35
C GLY A 240 -9.83 9.33 -1.55
N TYR A 241 -10.44 9.75 -2.66
CA TYR A 241 -10.40 9.02 -3.95
C TYR A 241 -10.55 9.97 -5.13
N GLN A 242 -10.15 9.53 -6.33
CA GLN A 242 -10.29 10.30 -7.57
C GLN A 242 -10.54 9.38 -8.77
N TRP A 243 -11.52 9.74 -9.59
CA TRP A 243 -11.78 9.06 -10.87
C TRP A 243 -10.96 9.69 -12.00
N HIS A 244 -10.45 8.85 -12.89
CA HIS A 244 -9.69 9.25 -14.07
C HIS A 244 -10.24 8.54 -15.31
N HIS A 245 -9.91 9.07 -16.49
CA HIS A 245 -10.03 8.37 -17.79
C HIS A 245 -11.43 7.77 -18.04
N ASP A 246 -12.47 8.59 -17.99
CA ASP A 246 -13.88 8.18 -18.13
C ASP A 246 -14.30 7.09 -17.12
N ARG A 247 -13.82 7.20 -15.87
CA ARG A 247 -14.05 6.23 -14.79
C ARG A 247 -13.53 4.81 -15.06
N LYS A 248 -12.57 4.67 -15.99
CA LYS A 248 -11.83 3.42 -16.20
C LYS A 248 -10.67 3.23 -15.23
N LEU A 249 -10.31 4.29 -14.50
CA LEU A 249 -9.31 4.23 -13.45
C LEU A 249 -9.80 4.98 -12.21
N VAL A 250 -9.50 4.45 -11.03
CA VAL A 250 -9.71 5.12 -9.75
C VAL A 250 -8.45 5.10 -8.90
N THR A 251 -8.14 6.25 -8.32
CA THR A 251 -7.13 6.42 -7.27
C THR A 251 -7.82 6.36 -5.91
N VAL A 252 -7.33 5.53 -5.01
CA VAL A 252 -7.81 5.34 -3.64
C VAL A 252 -6.69 5.76 -2.68
N TRP A 253 -7.00 6.61 -1.72
CA TRP A 253 -6.05 7.16 -0.76
C TRP A 253 -6.55 6.94 0.67
N SER A 254 -5.73 6.35 1.54
CA SER A 254 -6.17 5.91 2.88
C SER A 254 -5.44 6.60 4.05
N ALA A 255 -4.66 7.66 3.80
CA ALA A 255 -3.95 8.45 4.82
C ALA A 255 -4.54 9.88 4.95
N PRO A 256 -5.47 10.13 5.88
CA PRO A 256 -6.10 11.44 6.02
C PRO A 256 -5.13 12.47 6.62
N ASN A 257 -5.31 13.74 6.29
CA ASN A 257 -4.39 14.84 6.65
C ASN A 257 -2.91 14.43 6.48
N TYR A 258 -2.57 13.95 5.29
CA TYR A 258 -1.29 13.33 5.00
C TYR A 258 -0.11 14.20 5.45
N MET A 259 0.89 13.57 6.08
CA MET A 259 2.04 14.23 6.70
C MET A 259 1.66 15.32 7.72
N TYR A 260 0.47 15.20 8.32
CA TYR A 260 -0.06 16.12 9.32
C TYR A 260 -0.28 17.56 8.81
N ARG A 261 -0.36 17.76 7.48
CA ARG A 261 -0.44 19.09 6.86
C ARG A 261 -1.32 19.22 5.62
N SER A 262 -1.58 18.10 4.92
CA SER A 262 -2.24 18.15 3.61
C SER A 262 -3.75 18.40 3.70
N ASN A 263 -4.37 18.21 4.88
CA ASN A 263 -5.80 18.44 5.12
C ASN A 263 -6.76 17.71 4.15
N ASN A 264 -6.28 16.65 3.50
CA ASN A 264 -7.08 15.75 2.67
C ASN A 264 -7.88 14.77 3.55
N LYS A 265 -8.94 14.21 2.97
CA LYS A 265 -9.65 13.05 3.52
C LYS A 265 -8.99 11.74 3.09
N ALA A 266 -9.45 10.64 3.67
CA ALA A 266 -9.11 9.29 3.26
C ALA A 266 -10.36 8.50 2.89
N SER A 267 -10.17 7.41 2.16
CA SER A 267 -11.25 6.50 1.80
C SER A 267 -10.86 5.02 1.85
N ILE A 268 -11.88 4.18 1.87
CA ILE A 268 -11.85 2.74 1.60
C ILE A 268 -12.80 2.48 0.45
N MET A 269 -12.32 1.86 -0.63
CA MET A 269 -13.18 1.44 -1.75
C MET A 269 -13.76 0.05 -1.46
N GLU A 270 -15.07 -0.04 -1.28
CA GLU A 270 -15.78 -1.29 -1.08
C GLU A 270 -16.26 -1.83 -2.43
N VAL A 271 -15.89 -3.06 -2.74
CA VAL A 271 -16.41 -3.84 -3.87
C VAL A 271 -17.41 -4.84 -3.30
N SER A 272 -18.69 -4.67 -3.63
CA SER A 272 -19.75 -5.61 -3.21
C SER A 272 -19.71 -6.93 -4.00
N ALA A 273 -20.50 -7.92 -3.59
CA ALA A 273 -20.59 -9.20 -4.30
C ALA A 273 -21.12 -9.06 -5.74
N ASP A 274 -21.94 -8.03 -6.00
CA ASP A 274 -22.46 -7.70 -7.34
C ASP A 274 -21.50 -6.78 -8.13
N ARG A 275 -20.31 -6.49 -7.56
CA ARG A 275 -19.26 -5.58 -8.06
C ARG A 275 -19.63 -4.11 -8.07
N ASP A 276 -20.72 -3.73 -7.41
CA ASP A 276 -20.99 -2.31 -7.13
C ASP A 276 -19.89 -1.73 -6.24
N LEU A 277 -19.46 -0.50 -6.58
CA LEU A 277 -18.40 0.22 -5.90
C LEU A 277 -18.98 1.29 -4.98
N ASN A 278 -18.58 1.26 -3.72
CA ASN A 278 -18.88 2.28 -2.73
C ASN A 278 -17.58 2.82 -2.11
N PHE A 279 -17.61 4.04 -1.57
CA PHE A 279 -16.47 4.64 -0.88
C PHE A 279 -16.87 5.05 0.53
N LYS A 280 -16.20 4.49 1.53
CA LYS A 280 -16.28 4.96 2.91
C LYS A 280 -15.22 6.03 3.13
N ILE A 281 -15.65 7.28 3.32
CA ILE A 281 -14.77 8.42 3.55
C ILE A 281 -14.59 8.64 5.05
N PHE A 282 -13.37 8.93 5.48
CA PHE A 282 -13.05 9.24 6.87
C PHE A 282 -12.00 10.35 6.99
N ASP A 283 -12.08 11.08 8.10
CA ASP A 283 -11.19 12.18 8.43
C ASP A 283 -10.04 11.72 9.34
N ALA A 284 -9.05 12.59 9.48
CA ALA A 284 -7.91 12.38 10.35
C ALA A 284 -8.34 12.26 11.82
N VAL A 285 -7.78 11.28 12.54
CA VAL A 285 -7.94 11.20 14.00
C VAL A 285 -7.49 12.54 14.62
N PRO A 286 -8.29 13.17 15.51
CA PRO A 286 -7.96 14.47 16.08
C PRO A 286 -6.57 14.51 16.73
N ALA A 287 -5.87 15.64 16.59
CA ALA A 287 -4.49 15.78 17.04
C ALA A 287 -4.30 15.51 18.55
N GLU A 288 -5.32 15.77 19.37
CA GLU A 288 -5.30 15.54 20.82
C GLU A 288 -5.31 14.05 21.19
N LYS A 289 -5.75 13.19 20.26
CA LYS A 289 -5.76 11.73 20.42
C LYS A 289 -4.54 11.08 19.79
N ARG A 290 -3.72 11.83 19.05
CA ARG A 290 -2.49 11.32 18.44
C ARG A 290 -1.36 11.33 19.47
N LEU A 291 -0.57 10.28 19.44
CA LEU A 291 0.71 10.28 20.12
C LEU A 291 1.74 10.85 19.15
N THR A 292 2.52 11.84 19.59
CA THR A 292 3.68 12.33 18.84
C THR A 292 4.92 11.87 19.60
N PRO A 293 5.89 11.20 18.95
CA PRO A 293 7.12 10.81 19.62
C PRO A 293 7.84 12.03 20.22
N THR A 294 8.31 11.91 21.47
CA THR A 294 9.03 12.98 22.17
C THR A 294 10.48 13.12 21.71
N ASP A 295 11.06 12.03 21.20
CA ASP A 295 12.37 12.03 20.57
C ASP A 295 12.24 12.53 19.14
N ARG A 296 13.15 13.42 18.72
CA ARG A 296 13.15 14.11 17.42
C ARG A 296 13.39 13.15 16.24
N ILE A 297 12.51 12.19 16.02
CA ILE A 297 12.28 11.63 14.68
C ILE A 297 11.44 12.69 13.98
N THR A 298 12.10 13.66 13.36
CA THR A 298 11.38 14.62 12.52
C THR A 298 10.73 13.80 11.40
N PRO A 299 9.42 13.94 11.11
CA PRO A 299 8.88 13.25 9.94
C PRO A 299 9.67 13.83 8.75
N PRO A 300 10.37 13.02 7.95
CA PRO A 300 11.33 13.56 6.98
C PRO A 300 10.56 14.32 5.89
N GLY A 301 10.48 15.63 6.10
CA GLY A 301 9.83 16.60 5.24
C GLY A 301 10.83 17.61 4.66
N ALA A 302 12.13 17.36 4.74
CA ALA A 302 13.15 18.26 4.19
C ALA A 302 13.43 18.07 2.68
N PHE A 303 12.94 16.98 2.07
CA PHE A 303 13.16 16.74 0.64
C PHE A 303 11.88 16.30 -0.08
N GLY A 304 11.32 17.23 -0.86
CA GLY A 304 10.48 16.97 -2.02
C GLY A 304 9.08 16.41 -1.77
N TYR A 305 8.08 17.01 -2.43
CA TYR A 305 6.70 16.51 -2.54
C TYR A 305 6.56 15.27 -3.44
N PHE A 306 7.66 14.66 -3.85
CA PHE A 306 7.68 13.56 -4.80
C PHE A 306 8.46 12.40 -4.18
N ALA A 307 7.74 11.46 -3.58
CA ALA A 307 7.92 10.04 -3.87
C ALA A 307 6.53 9.48 -4.10
#